data_AF-A0A6I4NXT5-F1
#
_entry.id   AF-A0A6I4NXT5-F1
#
_cell.length_a   1.000
_cell.length_b   1.000
_cell.length_c   1.000
_cell.angle_alpha   90.00
_cell.angle_beta   90.00
_cell.angle_gamma   90.00
#
_symmetry.space_group_name_H-M   'P 1'
#
loop_
_entity.id
_entity.type
_entity.pdbx_description
1 polymer ?
#
loop_
_entity_poly.entity_id
_entity_poly.type
_entity_poly.pdbx_seq_one_letter_code
_entity_poly.pdbx_strand_id
1 'polypeptide(L)'
;MDAPQLASLVVALVLGPMGGIGVIRGAIGFRPLGQQRAIERLAVRLGLDTSRDIRVRLFERAARLRRAAIIGTAVGWVAGIPVAVQAGESYLFFLPLFYFTMAGALAGLAVGSAAAGFELDPSSPRVARLEARQAADYLEPLVVVGARVGVAVVAIAALLLWSPEPAATLRAALALAAIGLLVGTELLAAALARRPQHARTEEELRWDDGLRAVALNGLFGVPALVGATGLVVGGLPMIGTAGASVFDSIVYLVLAVVALVGLVVFTARPPGRAALRRLHPEAFEGAGS
;
A
#
# COMPACT_ATOMS: atom_id res chain seq x y z
N MET A 1 24.80 -24.66 6.38
CA MET A 1 23.52 -24.09 6.84
C MET A 1 23.01 -25.06 7.90
N ASP A 2 23.03 -24.65 9.16
CA ASP A 2 22.73 -25.56 10.26
C ASP A 2 21.22 -25.84 10.34
N ALA A 3 20.83 -26.96 10.95
CA ALA A 3 19.42 -27.34 11.13
C ALA A 3 18.47 -26.21 11.63
N PRO A 4 18.86 -25.35 12.61
CA PRO A 4 18.04 -24.21 13.03
C PRO A 4 17.85 -23.13 11.94
N GLN A 5 18.84 -22.96 11.05
CA GLN A 5 18.78 -22.00 9.95
C GLN A 5 17.77 -22.48 8.88
N LEU A 6 17.77 -23.79 8.59
CA LEU A 6 16.78 -24.42 7.72
C LEU A 6 15.36 -24.27 8.26
N ALA A 7 15.16 -24.50 9.56
CA ALA A 7 13.85 -24.38 10.19
C ALA A 7 13.32 -22.93 10.12
N SER A 8 14.16 -21.94 10.43
CA SER A 8 13.81 -20.51 10.38
C SER A 8 13.45 -20.06 8.96
N LEU A 9 14.23 -20.52 7.97
CA LEU A 9 13.97 -20.25 6.55
C LEU A 9 12.65 -20.87 6.07
N VAL A 10 12.35 -22.12 6.47
CA VAL A 10 11.08 -22.79 6.16
C VAL A 10 9.90 -22.05 6.80
N VAL A 11 10.01 -21.67 8.08
CA VAL A 11 8.95 -20.91 8.76
C VAL A 11 8.73 -19.58 8.04
N ALA A 12 9.77 -18.91 7.56
CA ALA A 12 9.64 -17.64 6.84
C ALA A 12 9.10 -17.75 5.42
N LEU A 13 9.43 -18.84 4.73
CA LEU A 13 8.80 -19.24 3.47
C LEU A 13 7.32 -19.53 3.64
N VAL A 14 6.86 -19.94 4.83
CA VAL A 14 5.44 -20.23 5.10
C VAL A 14 4.71 -19.00 5.65
N LEU A 15 5.24 -18.33 6.68
CA LEU A 15 4.58 -17.22 7.37
C LEU A 15 4.63 -15.89 6.60
N GLY A 16 5.71 -15.60 5.87
CA GLY A 16 5.82 -14.39 5.07
C GLY A 16 4.68 -14.26 4.04
N PRO A 17 4.43 -15.31 3.23
CA PRO A 17 3.28 -15.33 2.32
C PRO A 17 1.94 -15.27 3.05
N MET A 18 1.80 -15.84 4.26
CA MET A 18 0.54 -15.77 5.01
C MET A 18 0.13 -14.33 5.37
N GLY A 19 1.08 -13.44 5.64
CA GLY A 19 0.80 -12.00 5.84
C GLY A 19 0.22 -11.35 4.58
N GLY A 20 0.87 -11.56 3.43
CA GLY A 20 0.38 -11.07 2.14
C GLY A 20 -0.95 -11.68 1.71
N ILE A 21 -1.09 -12.99 1.87
CA ILE A 21 -2.32 -13.73 1.61
C ILE A 21 -3.42 -13.24 2.56
N GLY A 22 -3.12 -12.93 3.82
CA GLY A 22 -4.06 -12.35 4.79
C GLY A 22 -4.58 -10.99 4.33
N VAL A 23 -3.70 -10.12 3.85
CA VAL A 23 -4.06 -8.81 3.28
C VAL A 23 -4.91 -8.99 2.02
N ILE A 24 -4.50 -9.86 1.09
CA ILE A 24 -5.27 -10.18 -0.13
C ILE A 24 -6.64 -10.78 0.24
N ARG A 25 -6.69 -11.63 1.27
CA ARG A 25 -7.89 -12.34 1.71
C ARG A 25 -8.87 -11.41 2.41
N GLY A 26 -8.36 -10.49 3.23
CA GLY A 26 -9.15 -9.47 3.92
C GLY A 26 -9.67 -8.39 2.96
N ALA A 27 -8.83 -7.95 2.02
CA ALA A 27 -9.14 -6.87 1.10
C ALA A 27 -10.04 -7.30 -0.07
N ILE A 28 -9.85 -8.52 -0.63
CA ILE A 28 -10.47 -8.90 -1.90
C ILE A 28 -11.33 -10.18 -1.79
N GLY A 29 -11.10 -11.04 -0.79
CA GLY A 29 -11.84 -12.28 -0.61
C GLY A 29 -11.48 -13.36 -1.64
N PHE A 30 -11.15 -14.57 -1.16
CA PHE A 30 -10.77 -15.69 -2.04
C PHE A 30 -11.97 -16.46 -2.62
N ARG A 31 -13.15 -16.35 -1.99
CA ARG A 31 -14.37 -17.10 -2.34
C ARG A 31 -15.42 -16.15 -2.94
N PRO A 32 -16.32 -16.63 -3.82
CA PRO A 32 -17.37 -15.80 -4.44
C PRO A 32 -18.23 -15.04 -3.42
N LEU A 33 -18.64 -15.73 -2.35
CA LEU A 33 -19.39 -15.12 -1.22
C LEU A 33 -18.55 -14.08 -0.46
N GLY A 34 -17.23 -14.27 -0.40
CA GLY A 34 -16.31 -13.30 0.20
C GLY A 34 -16.15 -12.06 -0.67
N GLN A 35 -16.16 -12.21 -1.99
CA GLN A 35 -16.10 -11.10 -2.94
C GLN A 35 -17.36 -10.25 -2.89
N GLN A 36 -18.55 -10.87 -2.82
CA GLN A 36 -19.82 -10.15 -2.63
C GLN A 36 -19.77 -9.25 -1.39
N ARG A 37 -19.41 -9.84 -0.24
CA ARG A 37 -19.25 -9.10 1.02
C ARG A 37 -18.14 -8.05 0.97
N ALA A 38 -17.08 -8.26 0.20
CA ALA A 38 -16.01 -7.29 0.02
C ALA A 38 -16.50 -6.08 -0.80
N ILE A 39 -17.24 -6.32 -1.89
CA ILE A 39 -17.85 -5.26 -2.72
C ILE A 39 -18.90 -4.50 -1.91
N GLU A 40 -19.77 -5.19 -1.15
CA GLU A 40 -20.76 -4.53 -0.29
C GLU A 40 -20.11 -3.68 0.81
N ARG A 41 -19.07 -4.21 1.48
CA ARG A 41 -18.30 -3.41 2.46
C ARG A 41 -17.63 -2.21 1.81
N LEU A 42 -17.11 -2.37 0.60
CA LEU A 42 -16.52 -1.28 -0.16
C LEU A 42 -17.57 -0.24 -0.58
N ALA A 43 -18.75 -0.69 -1.02
CA ALA A 43 -19.89 0.15 -1.37
C ALA A 43 -20.31 1.02 -0.17
N VAL A 44 -20.51 0.40 0.99
CA VAL A 44 -20.83 1.09 2.24
C VAL A 44 -19.70 2.05 2.65
N ARG A 45 -18.43 1.64 2.52
CA ARG A 45 -17.27 2.47 2.84
C ARG A 45 -17.18 3.71 1.96
N LEU A 46 -17.48 3.57 0.66
CA LEU A 46 -17.48 4.65 -0.32
C LEU A 46 -18.78 5.47 -0.30
N GLY A 47 -19.86 4.92 0.27
CA GLY A 47 -21.20 5.50 0.22
C GLY A 47 -21.81 5.45 -1.17
N LEU A 48 -21.59 4.35 -1.90
CA LEU A 48 -22.11 4.13 -3.24
C LEU A 48 -23.17 3.03 -3.23
N ASP A 49 -24.24 3.22 -3.99
CA ASP A 49 -25.19 2.16 -4.26
C ASP A 49 -24.60 1.14 -5.25
N THR A 50 -25.13 -0.08 -5.19
CA THR A 50 -24.64 -1.18 -6.04
C THR A 50 -25.78 -1.83 -6.79
N SER A 51 -26.09 -1.30 -7.98
CA SER A 51 -27.00 -1.94 -8.93
C SER A 51 -26.51 -3.32 -9.36
N ARG A 52 -27.43 -4.21 -9.78
CA ARG A 52 -27.10 -5.59 -10.15
C ARG A 52 -26.08 -5.67 -11.30
N ASP A 53 -26.23 -4.78 -12.28
CA ASP A 53 -25.37 -4.74 -13.47
C ASP A 53 -23.94 -4.30 -13.12
N ILE A 54 -23.79 -3.34 -12.21
CA ILE A 54 -22.48 -2.91 -11.73
C ILE A 54 -21.78 -4.03 -10.96
N ARG A 55 -22.49 -4.82 -10.16
CA ARG A 55 -21.87 -5.94 -9.41
C ARG A 55 -21.13 -6.89 -10.35
N VAL A 56 -21.75 -7.28 -11.47
CA VAL A 56 -21.14 -8.22 -12.43
C VAL A 56 -19.80 -7.68 -12.94
N ARG A 57 -19.76 -6.41 -13.37
CA ARG A 57 -18.53 -5.76 -13.83
C ARG A 57 -17.50 -5.58 -12.72
N LEU A 58 -17.94 -5.24 -11.51
CA LEU A 58 -17.06 -5.13 -10.35
C LEU A 58 -16.41 -6.48 -10.00
N PHE A 59 -17.08 -7.61 -10.20
CA PHE A 59 -16.47 -8.94 -9.99
C PHE A 59 -15.32 -9.19 -10.97
N GLU A 60 -15.51 -8.91 -12.26
CA GLU A 60 -14.47 -9.07 -13.26
C GLU A 60 -13.26 -8.17 -12.96
N ARG A 61 -13.52 -6.90 -12.63
CA ARG A 61 -12.47 -5.95 -12.21
C ARG A 61 -11.77 -6.41 -10.93
N ALA A 62 -12.52 -6.86 -9.92
CA ALA A 62 -11.96 -7.37 -8.67
C ALA A 62 -11.06 -8.59 -8.91
N ALA A 63 -11.41 -9.47 -9.86
CA ALA A 63 -10.57 -10.60 -10.24
C ALA A 63 -9.25 -10.14 -10.88
N ARG A 64 -9.28 -9.13 -11.76
CA ARG A 64 -8.05 -8.54 -12.35
C ARG A 64 -7.18 -7.86 -11.29
N LEU A 65 -7.79 -7.03 -10.42
CA LEU A 65 -7.12 -6.39 -9.30
C LEU A 65 -6.48 -7.41 -8.36
N ARG A 66 -7.17 -8.52 -8.08
CA ARG A 66 -6.63 -9.62 -7.29
C ARG A 66 -5.39 -10.23 -7.92
N ARG A 67 -5.41 -10.49 -9.22
CA ARG A 67 -4.23 -11.03 -9.94
C ARG A 67 -3.06 -10.06 -9.85
N ALA A 68 -3.30 -8.77 -10.08
CA ALA A 68 -2.27 -7.75 -9.97
C ALA A 68 -1.71 -7.64 -8.54
N ALA A 69 -2.57 -7.72 -7.52
CA ALA A 69 -2.16 -7.76 -6.12
C ALA A 69 -1.31 -9.00 -5.79
N ILE A 70 -1.69 -10.18 -6.28
CA ILE A 70 -0.93 -11.43 -6.09
C ILE A 70 0.45 -11.34 -6.75
N ILE A 71 0.51 -10.85 -7.99
CA ILE A 71 1.77 -10.63 -8.71
C ILE A 71 2.63 -9.63 -7.93
N GLY A 72 2.04 -8.51 -7.51
CA GLY A 72 2.70 -7.51 -6.68
C GLY A 72 3.24 -8.09 -5.38
N THR A 73 2.46 -8.91 -4.67
CA THR A 73 2.89 -9.64 -3.48
C THR A 73 4.08 -10.55 -3.77
N ALA A 74 4.07 -11.30 -4.87
CA ALA A 74 5.19 -12.16 -5.25
C ALA A 74 6.46 -11.33 -5.52
N VAL A 75 6.35 -10.23 -6.25
CA VAL A 75 7.46 -9.29 -6.49
C VAL A 75 7.99 -8.70 -5.19
N GLY A 76 7.09 -8.24 -4.32
CA GLY A 76 7.44 -7.73 -2.99
C GLY A 76 8.19 -8.78 -2.17
N TRP A 77 7.66 -10.01 -2.12
CA TRP A 77 8.30 -11.10 -1.39
C TRP A 77 9.72 -11.39 -1.90
N VAL A 78 9.92 -11.47 -3.22
CA VAL A 78 11.24 -11.64 -3.84
C VAL A 78 12.19 -10.50 -3.47
N ALA A 79 11.71 -9.25 -3.50
CA ALA A 79 12.51 -8.07 -3.11
C ALA A 79 12.83 -8.04 -1.60
N GLY A 80 11.97 -8.62 -0.76
CA GLY A 80 12.14 -8.68 0.68
C GLY A 80 13.14 -9.74 1.16
N ILE A 81 13.36 -10.82 0.40
CA ILE A 81 14.26 -11.93 0.81
C ILE A 81 15.68 -11.43 1.09
N PRO A 82 16.36 -10.66 0.20
CA PRO A 82 17.71 -10.19 0.48
C PRO A 82 17.78 -9.35 1.76
N VAL A 83 16.76 -8.52 2.01
CA VAL A 83 16.68 -7.69 3.22
C VAL A 83 16.49 -8.56 4.47
N ALA A 84 15.63 -9.58 4.39
CA ALA A 84 15.38 -10.52 5.48
C ALA A 84 16.64 -11.34 5.82
N VAL A 85 17.36 -11.83 4.81
CA VAL A 85 18.62 -12.57 5.00
C VAL A 85 19.67 -11.68 5.69
N GLN A 86 19.78 -10.43 5.29
CA GLN A 86 20.69 -9.47 5.93
C GLN A 86 20.27 -9.07 7.35
N ALA A 87 18.98 -9.20 7.69
CA ALA A 87 18.46 -8.97 9.04
C ALA A 87 18.81 -10.10 10.03
N GLY A 88 19.31 -11.24 9.55
CA GLY A 88 19.77 -12.37 10.37
C GLY A 88 18.65 -13.24 10.95
N GLU A 89 19.02 -14.17 11.83
CA GLU A 89 18.17 -15.30 12.28
C GLU A 89 17.19 -15.00 13.43
N SER A 90 17.00 -13.73 13.76
CA SER A 90 16.04 -13.37 14.81
C SER A 90 14.60 -13.47 14.30
N TYR A 91 13.63 -13.41 15.23
CA TYR A 91 12.21 -13.22 14.91
C TYR A 91 11.94 -11.98 14.02
N LEU A 92 12.93 -11.11 13.83
CA LEU A 92 12.87 -9.97 12.91
C LEU A 92 12.98 -10.37 11.44
N PHE A 93 13.41 -11.58 11.11
CA PHE A 93 13.49 -12.08 9.72
C PHE A 93 12.15 -11.93 8.97
N PHE A 94 11.03 -12.11 9.67
CA PHE A 94 9.69 -12.07 9.09
C PHE A 94 9.20 -10.66 8.78
N LEU A 95 9.71 -9.64 9.48
CA LEU A 95 9.22 -8.27 9.37
C LEU A 95 9.52 -7.66 7.98
N PRO A 96 10.75 -7.75 7.43
CA PRO A 96 11.02 -7.32 6.07
C PRO A 96 10.13 -8.02 5.05
N LEU A 97 10.01 -9.35 5.15
CA LEU A 97 9.15 -10.10 4.24
C LEU A 97 7.71 -9.61 4.31
N PHE A 98 7.18 -9.37 5.50
CA PHE A 98 5.83 -8.85 5.69
C PHE A 98 5.65 -7.46 5.05
N TYR A 99 6.52 -6.50 5.37
CA TYR A 99 6.43 -5.14 4.85
C TYR A 99 6.59 -5.08 3.33
N PHE A 100 7.58 -5.77 2.77
CA PHE A 100 7.79 -5.81 1.33
C PHE A 100 6.65 -6.53 0.61
N THR A 101 6.09 -7.58 1.20
CA THR A 101 4.92 -8.28 0.67
C THR A 101 3.68 -7.37 0.64
N MET A 102 3.45 -6.59 1.70
CA MET A 102 2.38 -5.59 1.74
C MET A 102 2.61 -4.47 0.74
N ALA A 103 3.83 -3.93 0.66
CA ALA A 103 4.22 -2.90 -0.28
C ALA A 103 3.99 -3.38 -1.74
N GLY A 104 4.41 -4.60 -2.04
CA GLY A 104 4.15 -5.26 -3.32
C GLY A 104 2.67 -5.40 -3.64
N ALA A 105 1.86 -5.84 -2.66
CA ALA A 105 0.40 -5.97 -2.83
C ALA A 105 -0.25 -4.62 -3.19
N LEU A 106 0.10 -3.55 -2.48
CA LEU A 106 -0.43 -2.20 -2.68
C LEU A 106 0.01 -1.62 -4.03
N ALA A 107 1.29 -1.78 -4.40
CA ALA A 107 1.78 -1.39 -5.72
C ALA A 107 1.06 -2.17 -6.84
N GLY A 108 0.90 -3.48 -6.67
CA GLY A 108 0.17 -4.35 -7.59
C GLY A 108 -1.29 -3.93 -7.76
N LEU A 109 -1.98 -3.58 -6.66
CA LEU A 109 -3.34 -3.04 -6.72
C LEU A 109 -3.40 -1.71 -7.48
N ALA A 110 -2.46 -0.80 -7.23
CA ALA A 110 -2.41 0.49 -7.90
C ALA A 110 -2.19 0.34 -9.41
N VAL A 111 -1.19 -0.44 -9.81
CA VAL A 111 -0.90 -0.72 -11.23
C VAL A 111 -2.04 -1.51 -11.87
N GLY A 112 -2.61 -2.49 -11.16
CA GLY A 112 -3.76 -3.27 -11.63
C GLY A 112 -4.99 -2.41 -11.88
N SER A 113 -5.26 -1.43 -11.02
CA SER A 113 -6.39 -0.49 -11.17
C SER A 113 -6.23 0.40 -12.39
N ALA A 114 -4.99 0.80 -12.67
CA ALA A 114 -4.67 1.52 -13.89
C ALA A 114 -4.87 0.64 -15.12
N ALA A 115 -4.28 -0.56 -15.11
CA ALA A 115 -4.31 -1.49 -16.24
C ALA A 115 -5.73 -1.90 -16.61
N ALA A 116 -6.57 -2.19 -15.61
CA ALA A 116 -7.97 -2.56 -15.81
C ALA A 116 -8.81 -1.41 -16.39
N GLY A 117 -8.35 -0.17 -16.28
CA GLY A 117 -8.97 0.99 -16.92
C GLY A 117 -8.65 1.14 -18.41
N PHE A 118 -7.79 0.32 -19.02
CA PHE A 118 -7.37 0.46 -20.43
C PHE A 118 -8.10 -0.43 -21.43
N GLU A 119 -8.92 -1.39 -20.98
CA GLU A 119 -9.73 -2.19 -21.90
C GLU A 119 -10.91 -1.34 -22.40
N LEU A 120 -10.67 -0.66 -23.52
CA LEU A 120 -11.69 0.04 -24.30
C LEU A 120 -12.58 -1.00 -25.00
N ASP A 121 -13.88 -0.97 -24.72
CA ASP A 121 -14.86 -1.52 -25.63
C ASP A 121 -15.29 -0.40 -26.60
N PRO A 122 -14.78 -0.39 -27.85
CA PRO A 122 -15.07 0.66 -28.82
C PRO A 122 -16.55 0.73 -29.23
N SER A 123 -17.35 -0.29 -28.90
CA SER A 123 -18.76 -0.38 -29.28
C SER A 123 -19.74 0.21 -28.26
N SER A 124 -19.26 0.61 -27.08
CA SER A 124 -20.13 1.05 -25.98
C SER A 124 -20.22 2.58 -25.83
N PRO A 125 -21.39 3.14 -25.46
CA PRO A 125 -21.51 4.55 -25.08
C PRO A 125 -20.57 4.86 -23.92
N ARG A 126 -19.86 6.00 -23.98
CA ARG A 126 -18.92 6.43 -22.94
C ARG A 126 -19.42 7.68 -22.23
N VAL A 127 -19.41 7.64 -20.91
CA VAL A 127 -19.47 8.83 -20.06
C VAL A 127 -18.03 9.24 -19.78
N ALA A 128 -17.67 10.44 -20.21
CA ALA A 128 -16.36 11.02 -19.98
C ALA A 128 -16.54 12.39 -19.31
N ARG A 129 -15.62 12.73 -18.40
CA ARG A 129 -15.59 14.06 -17.81
C ARG A 129 -15.02 15.07 -18.81
N LEU A 130 -15.51 16.31 -18.73
CA LEU A 130 -15.01 17.43 -19.53
C LEU A 130 -13.63 17.90 -19.08
N GLU A 131 -13.34 17.81 -17.78
CA GLU A 131 -12.08 18.26 -17.18
C GLU A 131 -11.15 17.09 -16.84
N ALA A 132 -9.85 17.29 -17.10
CA ALA A 132 -8.83 16.35 -16.71
C ALA A 132 -8.64 16.37 -15.18
N ARG A 133 -8.77 15.20 -14.54
CA ARG A 133 -8.56 15.06 -13.10
C ARG A 133 -7.09 15.05 -12.73
N GLN A 134 -6.79 15.64 -11.58
CA GLN A 134 -5.46 15.68 -11.00
C GLN A 134 -5.34 14.67 -9.87
N ALA A 135 -4.10 14.28 -9.52
CA ALA A 135 -3.88 13.36 -8.41
C ALA A 135 -4.43 13.91 -7.08
N ALA A 136 -4.39 15.23 -6.88
CA ALA A 136 -4.92 15.90 -5.69
C ALA A 136 -6.43 15.68 -5.49
N ASP A 137 -7.19 15.44 -6.57
CA ASP A 137 -8.63 15.18 -6.46
C ASP A 137 -8.89 13.84 -5.76
N TYR A 138 -8.05 12.84 -6.04
CA TYR A 138 -8.15 11.47 -5.53
C TYR A 138 -7.43 11.25 -4.19
N LEU A 139 -6.36 12.00 -3.95
CA LEU A 139 -5.49 11.79 -2.78
C LEU A 139 -6.03 12.50 -1.55
N GLU A 140 -5.86 11.86 -0.39
CA GLU A 140 -6.13 12.50 0.89
C GLU A 140 -4.89 13.28 1.35
N PRO A 141 -5.00 14.57 1.72
CA PRO A 141 -3.84 15.38 2.09
C PRO A 141 -3.02 14.75 3.21
N LEU A 142 -3.69 14.15 4.20
CA LEU A 142 -3.03 13.49 5.34
C LEU A 142 -2.26 12.23 4.92
N VAL A 143 -2.72 11.51 3.90
CA VAL A 143 -1.99 10.35 3.34
C VAL A 143 -0.69 10.81 2.67
N VAL A 144 -0.78 11.84 1.83
CA VAL A 144 0.38 12.38 1.10
C VAL A 144 1.40 12.98 2.07
N VAL A 145 0.95 13.83 3.00
CA VAL A 145 1.81 14.45 4.02
C VAL A 145 2.40 13.36 4.92
N GLY A 146 1.60 12.40 5.37
CA GLY A 146 2.06 11.29 6.20
C GLY A 146 3.16 10.46 5.52
N ALA A 147 2.99 10.14 4.25
CA ALA A 147 4.01 9.42 3.47
C ALA A 147 5.31 10.23 3.33
N ARG A 148 5.21 11.53 2.99
CA ARG A 148 6.36 12.42 2.87
C ARG A 148 7.13 12.58 4.18
N VAL A 149 6.40 12.85 5.27
CA VAL A 149 6.99 13.00 6.62
C VAL A 149 7.60 11.67 7.06
N GLY A 150 6.92 10.54 6.85
CA GLY A 150 7.44 9.23 7.19
C GLY A 150 8.76 8.90 6.48
N VAL A 151 8.84 9.15 5.17
CA VAL A 151 10.07 8.95 4.40
C VAL A 151 11.18 9.92 4.84
N ALA A 152 10.84 11.19 5.11
CA ALA A 152 11.81 12.16 5.62
C ALA A 152 12.37 11.73 6.99
N VAL A 153 11.52 11.25 7.88
CA VAL A 153 11.93 10.70 9.18
C VAL A 153 12.87 9.51 9.02
N VAL A 154 12.56 8.56 8.14
CA VAL A 154 13.44 7.42 7.85
C VAL A 154 14.80 7.88 7.31
N ALA A 155 14.82 8.86 6.41
CA ALA A 155 16.05 9.41 5.86
C ALA A 155 16.90 10.10 6.92
N ILE A 156 16.29 10.93 7.77
CA ILE A 156 16.96 11.59 8.90
C ILE A 156 17.52 10.55 9.87
N ALA A 157 16.74 9.50 10.18
CA ALA A 157 17.18 8.43 11.06
C ALA A 157 18.40 7.68 10.51
N ALA A 158 18.40 7.38 9.20
CA ALA A 158 19.53 6.72 8.55
C ALA A 158 20.82 7.57 8.60
N LEU A 159 20.69 8.89 8.56
CA LEU A 159 21.81 9.83 8.69
C LEU A 159 22.30 9.96 10.13
N LEU A 160 21.38 10.18 11.09
CA LEU A 160 21.72 10.37 12.50
C LEU A 160 22.31 9.11 13.14
N LEU A 161 21.84 7.93 12.73
CA LEU A 161 22.28 6.64 13.26
C LEU A 161 23.35 5.98 12.37
N TRP A 162 24.03 6.76 11.53
CA TRP A 162 25.05 6.24 10.64
C TRP A 162 26.25 5.67 11.41
N SER A 163 26.71 4.50 11.00
CA SER A 163 27.90 3.82 11.52
C SER A 163 28.61 3.10 10.36
N PRO A 164 29.88 2.69 10.49
CA PRO A 164 30.58 1.93 9.45
C PRO A 164 30.13 0.46 9.35
N GLU A 165 29.07 0.06 10.06
CA GLU A 165 28.60 -1.32 10.10
C GLU A 165 27.69 -1.65 8.91
N PRO A 166 27.63 -2.92 8.45
CA PRO A 166 26.77 -3.34 7.35
C PRO A 166 25.29 -2.97 7.52
N ALA A 167 24.80 -2.94 8.75
CA ALA A 167 23.42 -2.55 9.08
C ALA A 167 23.13 -1.07 8.76
N ALA A 168 24.10 -0.17 8.92
CA ALA A 168 23.95 1.23 8.54
C ALA A 168 23.85 1.39 7.01
N THR A 169 24.66 0.65 6.25
CA THR A 169 24.59 0.64 4.78
C THR A 169 23.23 0.16 4.29
N LEU A 170 22.67 -0.93 4.87
CA LEU A 170 21.34 -1.41 4.52
C LEU A 170 20.25 -0.39 4.86
N ARG A 171 20.33 0.26 6.04
CA ARG A 171 19.41 1.36 6.42
C ARG A 171 19.44 2.50 5.43
N ALA A 172 20.64 2.98 5.07
CA ALA A 172 20.80 4.05 4.09
C ALA A 172 20.25 3.64 2.71
N ALA A 173 20.52 2.41 2.26
CA ALA A 173 19.98 1.88 1.02
C ALA A 173 18.44 1.84 1.03
N LEU A 174 17.83 1.39 2.13
CA LEU A 174 16.37 1.36 2.29
C LEU A 174 15.76 2.76 2.39
N ALA A 175 16.45 3.71 3.02
CA ALA A 175 16.03 5.11 3.06
C ALA A 175 16.05 5.73 1.65
N LEU A 176 17.13 5.52 0.88
CA LEU A 176 17.22 5.96 -0.51
C LEU A 176 16.17 5.29 -1.39
N ALA A 177 15.93 3.99 -1.20
CA ALA A 177 14.86 3.27 -1.88
C ALA A 177 13.48 3.85 -1.55
N ALA A 178 13.21 4.18 -0.28
CA ALA A 178 11.96 4.81 0.14
C ALA A 178 11.79 6.21 -0.49
N ILE A 179 12.85 7.02 -0.59
CA ILE A 179 12.82 8.31 -1.30
C ILE A 179 12.50 8.09 -2.78
N GLY A 180 13.23 7.18 -3.44
CA GLY A 180 13.00 6.87 -4.86
C GLY A 180 11.58 6.35 -5.12
N LEU A 181 11.06 5.49 -4.24
CA LEU A 181 9.69 4.98 -4.30
C LEU A 181 8.66 6.09 -4.05
N LEU A 182 8.93 7.05 -3.17
CA LEU A 182 8.05 8.20 -2.95
C LEU A 182 7.95 9.05 -4.21
N VAL A 183 9.09 9.40 -4.81
CA VAL A 183 9.12 10.15 -6.08
C VAL A 183 8.41 9.35 -7.18
N GLY A 184 8.72 8.06 -7.32
CA GLY A 184 8.07 7.18 -8.28
C GLY A 184 6.55 7.06 -8.05
N THR A 185 6.11 7.05 -6.79
CA THR A 185 4.70 7.02 -6.39
C THR A 185 4.00 8.32 -6.79
N GLU A 186 4.61 9.48 -6.57
CA GLU A 186 4.04 10.76 -6.98
C GLU A 186 3.91 10.87 -8.50
N LEU A 187 4.95 10.47 -9.24
CA LEU A 187 4.94 10.43 -10.70
C LEU A 187 3.89 9.46 -11.24
N LEU A 188 3.83 8.24 -10.67
CA LEU A 188 2.84 7.24 -11.04
C LEU A 188 1.43 7.74 -10.71
N ALA A 189 1.19 8.30 -9.53
CA ALA A 189 -0.11 8.84 -9.16
C ALA A 189 -0.57 9.96 -10.10
N ALA A 190 0.34 10.87 -10.48
CA ALA A 190 0.05 11.91 -11.47
C ALA A 190 -0.28 11.33 -12.85
N ALA A 191 0.49 10.34 -13.31
CA ALA A 191 0.22 9.64 -14.57
C ALA A 191 -1.12 8.89 -14.54
N LEU A 192 -1.43 8.19 -13.45
CA LEU A 192 -2.65 7.40 -13.28
C LEU A 192 -3.89 8.28 -13.15
N ALA A 193 -3.82 9.42 -12.46
CA ALA A 193 -4.94 10.34 -12.34
C ALA A 193 -5.35 10.93 -13.70
N ARG A 194 -4.38 11.19 -14.58
CA ARG A 194 -4.62 11.72 -15.92
C ARG A 194 -5.12 10.67 -16.91
N ARG A 195 -5.06 9.38 -16.56
CA ARG A 195 -5.55 8.32 -17.47
C ARG A 195 -7.07 8.44 -17.62
N PRO A 196 -7.60 8.45 -18.87
CA PRO A 196 -9.03 8.41 -19.12
C PRO A 196 -9.70 7.22 -18.42
N GLN A 197 -10.92 7.44 -17.93
CA GLN A 197 -11.77 6.39 -17.36
C GLN A 197 -12.83 6.00 -18.39
N HIS A 198 -13.20 4.73 -18.38
CA HIS A 198 -14.18 4.18 -19.30
C HIS A 198 -15.38 3.71 -18.49
N ALA A 199 -16.39 4.57 -18.41
CA ALA A 199 -17.65 4.27 -17.74
C ALA A 199 -18.78 4.36 -18.75
N ARG A 200 -19.72 3.40 -18.72
CA ARG A 200 -20.93 3.43 -19.56
C ARG A 200 -22.04 4.26 -18.94
N THR A 201 -22.01 4.40 -17.62
CA THR A 201 -22.99 5.14 -16.82
C THR A 201 -22.28 6.00 -15.78
N GLU A 202 -22.97 7.02 -15.27
CA GLU A 202 -22.45 7.86 -14.19
C GLU A 202 -22.19 7.04 -12.91
N GLU A 203 -23.03 6.06 -12.61
CA GLU A 203 -22.85 5.15 -11.48
C GLU A 203 -21.54 4.33 -11.61
N GLU A 204 -21.22 3.87 -12.82
CA GLU A 204 -19.95 3.17 -13.08
C GLU A 204 -18.75 4.13 -12.96
N LEU A 205 -18.88 5.37 -13.41
CA LEU A 205 -17.82 6.39 -13.28
C LEU A 205 -17.50 6.68 -11.81
N ARG A 206 -18.53 6.79 -10.97
CA ARG A 206 -18.38 6.95 -9.51
C ARG A 206 -17.62 5.79 -8.89
N TRP A 207 -17.96 4.56 -9.27
CA TRP A 207 -17.25 3.38 -8.81
C TRP A 207 -15.78 3.38 -9.23
N ASP A 208 -15.48 3.77 -10.46
CA ASP A 208 -14.10 3.86 -10.95
C ASP A 208 -13.28 4.95 -10.27
N ASP A 209 -13.88 6.11 -9.99
CA ASP A 209 -13.25 7.15 -9.20
C ASP A 209 -12.97 6.70 -7.77
N GLY A 210 -13.91 5.97 -7.16
CA GLY A 210 -13.75 5.40 -5.82
C GLY A 210 -12.61 4.39 -5.76
N LEU A 211 -12.59 3.43 -6.71
CA LEU A 211 -11.53 2.43 -6.81
C LEU A 211 -10.16 3.07 -7.08
N ARG A 212 -10.11 4.07 -7.98
CA ARG A 212 -8.89 4.83 -8.26
C ARG A 212 -8.41 5.59 -7.03
N ALA A 213 -9.31 6.23 -6.28
CA ALA A 213 -8.94 6.91 -5.05
C ALA A 213 -8.37 5.93 -4.01
N VAL A 214 -9.01 4.77 -3.80
CA VAL A 214 -8.51 3.73 -2.90
C VAL A 214 -7.13 3.24 -3.32
N ALA A 215 -6.95 2.96 -4.61
CA ALA A 215 -5.71 2.48 -5.19
C ALA A 215 -4.57 3.50 -5.06
N LEU A 216 -4.83 4.78 -5.40
CA LEU A 216 -3.85 5.85 -5.30
C LEU A 216 -3.45 6.13 -3.86
N ASN A 217 -4.40 6.20 -2.92
CA ASN A 217 -4.05 6.37 -1.50
C ASN A 217 -3.28 5.16 -0.97
N GLY A 218 -3.63 3.93 -1.38
CA GLY A 218 -2.90 2.72 -1.04
C GLY A 218 -1.45 2.74 -1.55
N LEU A 219 -1.21 3.28 -2.74
CA LEU A 219 0.14 3.39 -3.33
C LEU A 219 1.07 4.24 -2.46
N PHE A 220 0.58 5.32 -1.83
CA PHE A 220 1.38 6.15 -0.92
C PHE A 220 1.78 5.44 0.38
N GLY A 221 1.21 4.27 0.69
CA GLY A 221 1.69 3.40 1.77
C GLY A 221 3.00 2.67 1.42
N VAL A 222 3.30 2.47 0.14
CA VAL A 222 4.46 1.69 -0.33
C VAL A 222 5.80 2.28 0.13
N PRO A 223 6.10 3.58 -0.08
CA PRO A 223 7.37 4.17 0.37
C PRO A 223 7.53 4.10 1.89
N ALA A 224 6.43 4.33 2.63
CA ALA A 224 6.43 4.30 4.08
C ALA A 224 6.72 2.89 4.63
N LEU A 225 6.13 1.84 4.05
CA LEU A 225 6.39 0.44 4.44
C LEU A 225 7.85 0.03 4.21
N VAL A 226 8.42 0.41 3.06
CA VAL A 226 9.83 0.13 2.73
C VAL A 226 10.76 0.90 3.68
N GLY A 227 10.48 2.18 3.94
CA GLY A 227 11.27 2.98 4.87
C GLY A 227 11.18 2.47 6.31
N ALA A 228 9.99 2.09 6.78
CA ALA A 228 9.78 1.50 8.11
C ALA A 228 10.55 0.19 8.28
N THR A 229 10.72 -0.58 7.21
CA THR A 229 11.56 -1.80 7.25
C THR A 229 13.01 -1.44 7.59
N GLY A 230 13.54 -0.36 7.03
CA GLY A 230 14.90 0.10 7.33
C GLY A 230 15.07 0.46 8.81
N LEU A 231 14.09 1.15 9.39
CA LEU A 231 14.08 1.42 10.83
C LEU A 231 14.11 0.09 11.59
N VAL A 232 13.07 -0.75 11.41
CA VAL A 232 12.87 -2.00 12.13
C VAL A 232 14.10 -2.92 12.08
N VAL A 233 14.64 -3.18 10.89
CA VAL A 233 15.79 -4.07 10.70
C VAL A 233 17.06 -3.50 11.32
N GLY A 234 17.29 -2.21 11.12
CA GLY A 234 18.58 -1.63 11.46
C GLY A 234 18.68 -1.04 12.87
N GLY A 235 17.58 -0.84 13.59
CA GLY A 235 17.66 -0.28 14.95
C GLY A 235 17.12 -1.17 16.07
N LEU A 236 16.30 -2.19 15.80
CA LEU A 236 15.95 -3.16 16.85
C LEU A 236 17.18 -3.87 17.43
N PRO A 237 18.18 -4.30 16.64
CA PRO A 237 19.43 -4.85 17.18
C PRO A 237 20.23 -3.85 18.02
N MET A 238 20.02 -2.54 17.85
CA MET A 238 20.70 -1.53 18.68
C MET A 238 20.09 -1.42 20.08
N ILE A 239 18.86 -1.89 20.28
CA ILE A 239 18.22 -1.92 21.60
C ILE A 239 18.83 -3.08 22.40
N GLY A 240 19.72 -2.74 23.34
CA GLY A 240 20.35 -3.69 24.25
C GLY A 240 21.76 -4.14 23.86
N THR A 241 22.38 -3.55 22.82
CA THR A 241 23.81 -3.76 22.54
C THR A 241 24.67 -2.93 23.49
N ALA A 242 25.70 -3.58 24.04
CA ALA A 242 26.67 -2.91 24.91
C ALA A 242 27.43 -1.84 24.11
N GLY A 243 27.16 -0.56 24.38
CA GLY A 243 27.75 0.58 23.68
C GLY A 243 26.76 1.49 22.97
N ALA A 244 25.50 1.07 22.79
CA ALA A 244 24.46 1.98 22.34
C ALA A 244 24.18 3.03 23.42
N SER A 245 24.18 4.32 23.05
CA SER A 245 23.81 5.34 24.03
C SER A 245 22.32 5.22 24.36
N VAL A 246 21.95 5.56 25.60
CA VAL A 246 20.53 5.64 26.01
C VAL A 246 19.76 6.57 25.09
N PHE A 247 20.42 7.64 24.62
CA PHE A 247 19.86 8.60 23.67
C PHE A 247 19.49 7.93 22.34
N ASP A 248 20.37 7.14 21.72
CA ASP A 248 20.10 6.44 20.45
C ASP A 248 18.92 5.47 20.57
N SER A 249 18.84 4.76 21.71
CA SER A 249 17.73 3.85 22.01
C SER A 249 16.40 4.59 22.13
N ILE A 250 16.37 5.75 22.79
CA ILE A 250 15.17 6.59 22.92
C ILE A 250 14.75 7.14 21.55
N VAL A 251 15.69 7.71 20.79
CA VAL A 251 15.42 8.24 19.44
C VAL A 251 14.80 7.15 18.59
N TYR A 252 15.41 5.97 18.56
CA TYR A 252 14.91 4.85 17.78
C TYR A 252 13.51 4.39 18.20
N LEU A 253 13.26 4.26 19.51
CA LEU A 253 11.94 3.89 20.03
C LEU A 253 10.87 4.90 19.60
N VAL A 254 11.15 6.21 19.72
CA VAL A 254 10.23 7.27 19.29
C VAL A 254 9.94 7.15 17.81
N LEU A 255 10.97 6.96 16.98
CA LEU A 255 10.80 6.81 15.53
C LEU A 255 10.00 5.56 15.15
N ALA A 256 10.24 4.44 15.81
CA ALA A 256 9.49 3.20 15.61
C ALA A 256 8.01 3.37 16.00
N VAL A 257 7.73 4.02 17.13
CA VAL A 257 6.36 4.32 17.57
C VAL A 257 5.66 5.26 16.59
N VAL A 258 6.33 6.33 16.13
CA VAL A 258 5.78 7.25 15.13
C VAL A 258 5.47 6.53 13.82
N ALA A 259 6.38 5.65 13.35
CA ALA A 259 6.16 4.85 12.15
C ALA A 259 4.96 3.89 12.32
N LEU A 260 4.84 3.22 13.47
CA LEU A 260 3.74 2.31 13.77
C LEU A 260 2.40 3.05 13.87
N VAL A 261 2.35 4.17 14.60
CA VAL A 261 1.15 5.01 14.70
C VAL A 261 0.75 5.54 13.33
N GLY A 262 1.72 6.00 12.53
CA GLY A 262 1.49 6.43 11.15
C GLY A 262 0.88 5.32 10.30
N LEU A 263 1.40 4.09 10.40
CA LEU A 263 0.88 2.92 9.70
C LEU A 263 -0.54 2.55 10.16
N VAL A 264 -0.82 2.58 11.47
CA VAL A 264 -2.15 2.30 12.01
C VAL A 264 -3.15 3.36 11.56
N VAL A 265 -2.80 4.64 11.64
CA VAL A 265 -3.65 5.75 11.17
C VAL A 265 -3.91 5.64 9.67
N PHE A 266 -2.89 5.28 8.89
CA PHE A 266 -3.00 5.06 7.45
C PHE A 266 -3.94 3.90 7.09
N THR A 267 -3.84 2.77 7.81
CA THR A 267 -4.65 1.57 7.56
C THR A 267 -6.07 1.67 8.11
N ALA A 268 -6.28 2.41 9.21
CA ALA A 268 -7.57 2.57 9.86
C ALA A 268 -8.50 3.53 9.10
N ARG A 269 -7.96 4.53 8.40
CA ARG A 269 -8.79 5.49 7.67
C ARG A 269 -9.36 4.88 6.40
N PRO A 270 -10.67 5.07 6.11
CA PRO A 270 -11.27 4.62 4.87
C PRO A 270 -10.85 5.50 3.69
N PRO A 271 -9.88 5.07 2.84
CA PRO A 271 -9.46 5.90 1.74
C PRO A 271 -10.60 6.00 0.73
N GLY A 272 -10.71 7.15 0.09
CA GLY A 272 -11.51 7.34 -1.11
C GLY A 272 -12.91 7.92 -0.88
N ARG A 273 -13.51 7.81 0.30
CA ARG A 273 -14.82 8.46 0.58
C ARG A 273 -14.71 9.99 0.52
N ALA A 274 -13.65 10.55 1.11
CA ALA A 274 -13.40 11.98 1.07
C ALA A 274 -13.15 12.47 -0.37
N ALA A 275 -12.40 11.69 -1.15
CA ALA A 275 -12.18 11.98 -2.57
C ALA A 275 -13.48 11.92 -3.39
N LEU A 276 -14.30 10.88 -3.18
CA LEU A 276 -15.59 10.75 -3.85
C LEU A 276 -16.53 11.92 -3.53
N ARG A 277 -16.60 12.36 -2.26
CA ARG A 277 -17.40 13.53 -1.88
C ARG A 277 -16.98 14.81 -2.61
N ARG A 278 -15.67 14.97 -2.91
CA ARG A 278 -15.18 16.10 -3.71
C ARG A 278 -15.49 15.94 -5.20
N LEU A 279 -15.43 14.71 -5.70
CA LEU A 279 -15.58 14.39 -7.13
C LEU A 279 -17.03 14.27 -7.61
N HIS A 280 -17.94 13.95 -6.69
CA HIS A 280 -19.36 13.63 -6.92
C HIS A 280 -20.21 14.10 -5.72
N PRO A 281 -20.25 15.41 -5.41
CA PRO A 281 -21.00 15.93 -4.26
C PRO A 281 -22.49 15.54 -4.31
N GLU A 282 -23.09 15.51 -5.50
CA GLU A 282 -24.50 15.22 -5.73
C GLU A 282 -24.89 13.79 -5.31
N ALA A 283 -23.93 12.86 -5.27
CA ALA A 283 -24.18 11.50 -4.78
C ALA A 283 -24.39 11.44 -3.26
N PHE A 284 -24.04 12.49 -2.52
CA PHE A 284 -24.10 12.53 -1.06
C PHE A 284 -25.14 13.51 -0.50
N GLU A 285 -25.68 14.41 -1.31
CA GLU A 285 -26.67 15.41 -0.89
C GLU A 285 -28.07 14.81 -0.64
N GLY A 286 -28.42 13.71 -1.33
CA GLY A 286 -29.73 13.05 -1.20
C GLY A 286 -29.86 12.02 -0.08
N ALA A 287 -28.80 11.71 0.66
CA ALA A 287 -28.81 10.66 1.70
C ALA A 287 -29.18 11.16 3.10
N GLY A 288 -29.53 12.45 3.24
CA GLY A 288 -29.81 13.11 4.53
C GLY A 288 -31.26 13.60 4.72
N SER A 289 -32.16 13.29 3.79
CA SER A 289 -33.61 13.57 3.87
C SER A 289 -34.39 12.29 4.13
#